data_AF-A0A931B7G5-F1
#
_entry.id   AF-A0A931B7G5-F1
#
_cell.length_a   1.000
_cell.length_b   1.000
_cell.length_c   1.000
_cell.angle_alpha   90.00
_cell.angle_beta   90.00
_cell.angle_gamma   90.00
#
_symmetry.space_group_name_H-M   'P 1'
#
loop_
_entity.id
_entity.type
_entity.pdbx_description
1 polymer ?
#
loop_
_entity_poly.entity_id
_entity_poly.type
_entity_poly.pdbx_seq_one_letter_code
_entity_poly.pdbx_strand_id
1 'polypeptide(L)'
;MRFFLDENESPAILEPLRAVYFQHEFQSAEQEGLRGTLDVELIREVHQRGFDAILTQDRNQLRNRDERQAYIDTGLHWIGHAVPDASGLILIASTAAAYLAAMPHIIEEIEQITDAHAFHVRNLPVQLGQRLTVRLLKA
;
A
#
# COMPACT_ATOMS: atom_id res chain seq x y z
N MET A 1 10.12 4.65 9.24
CA MET A 1 8.88 3.85 9.42
C MET A 1 9.03 2.50 8.76
N ARG A 2 8.24 1.53 9.19
CA ARG A 2 8.20 0.16 8.67
C ARG A 2 6.80 -0.12 8.13
N PHE A 3 6.74 -0.47 6.85
CA PHE A 3 5.51 -0.71 6.11
C PHE A 3 5.37 -2.21 5.79
N PHE A 4 4.23 -2.78 6.12
CA PHE A 4 3.90 -4.16 5.82
C PHE A 4 3.04 -4.24 4.55
N LEU A 5 3.41 -5.09 3.60
CA LEU A 5 2.66 -5.34 2.38
C LEU A 5 1.84 -6.62 2.54
N ASP A 6 0.52 -6.47 2.50
CA ASP A 6 -0.44 -7.55 2.61
C ASP A 6 -0.31 -8.57 1.45
N GLU A 7 -0.76 -9.81 1.66
CA GLU A 7 -0.62 -10.88 0.66
C GLU A 7 -1.52 -10.71 -0.56
N ASN A 8 -2.53 -9.84 -0.47
CA ASN A 8 -3.38 -9.46 -1.60
C ASN A 8 -2.71 -8.42 -2.53
N GLU A 9 -1.54 -7.91 -2.17
CA GLU A 9 -0.73 -7.04 -3.01
C GLU A 9 0.36 -7.80 -3.76
N SER A 10 0.81 -7.22 -4.87
CA SER A 10 1.94 -7.80 -5.62
C SER A 10 3.27 -7.40 -4.97
N PRO A 11 4.15 -8.34 -4.56
CA PRO A 11 5.48 -8.02 -4.04
C PRO A 11 6.36 -7.23 -5.03
N ALA A 12 6.02 -7.25 -6.33
CA ALA A 12 6.74 -6.53 -7.38
C ALA A 12 6.77 -5.00 -7.18
N ILE A 13 5.89 -4.45 -6.35
CA ILE A 13 5.88 -3.01 -6.05
C ILE A 13 6.91 -2.60 -4.98
N LEU A 14 7.50 -3.56 -4.26
CA LEU A 14 8.39 -3.27 -3.14
C LEU A 14 9.72 -2.67 -3.57
N GLU A 15 10.33 -3.18 -4.63
CA GLU A 15 11.65 -2.70 -5.06
C GLU A 15 11.64 -1.21 -5.45
N PRO A 16 10.68 -0.70 -6.24
CA PRO A 16 10.54 0.73 -6.46
C PRO A 16 10.36 1.54 -5.17
N LEU A 17 9.53 1.07 -4.22
CA LEU A 17 9.30 1.76 -2.96
C LEU A 17 10.56 1.83 -2.10
N ARG A 18 11.29 0.72 -1.98
CA ARG A 18 12.57 0.64 -1.25
C ARG A 18 13.62 1.56 -1.87
N ALA A 19 13.67 1.64 -3.20
CA ALA A 19 14.63 2.48 -3.91
C ALA A 19 14.37 3.98 -3.68
N VAL A 20 13.10 4.40 -3.64
CA VAL A 20 12.73 5.82 -3.49
C VAL A 20 12.68 6.25 -2.03
N TYR A 21 12.10 5.43 -1.15
CA TYR A 21 11.94 5.70 0.29
C TYR A 21 12.94 4.91 1.13
N PHE A 22 14.22 4.99 0.78
CA PHE A 22 15.30 4.20 1.38
C PHE A 22 15.52 4.41 2.89
N GLN A 23 14.93 5.45 3.48
CA GLN A 23 14.93 5.70 4.94
C GLN A 23 13.81 4.94 5.67
N HIS A 24 12.95 4.25 4.93
CA HIS A 24 11.84 3.46 5.43
C HIS A 24 12.01 2.00 5.02
N GLU A 25 11.45 1.09 5.80
CA GLU A 25 11.49 -0.34 5.51
C GLU A 25 10.16 -0.79 4.93
N PHE A 26 10.21 -1.68 3.94
CA PHE A 26 9.02 -2.29 3.36
C PHE A 26 9.23 -3.79 3.34
N GLN A 27 8.31 -4.57 3.91
CA GLN A 27 8.36 -6.04 3.90
C GLN A 27 7.00 -6.63 3.55
N SER A 28 6.97 -7.75 2.82
CA SER A 28 5.71 -8.46 2.52
C SER A 28 5.33 -9.49 3.57
N ALA A 29 4.06 -9.89 3.55
CA ALA A 29 3.55 -11.05 4.28
C ALA A 29 4.37 -12.32 4.03
N GLU A 30 4.90 -12.51 2.82
CA GLU A 30 5.78 -13.64 2.50
C GLU A 30 7.14 -13.55 3.22
N GLN A 31 7.78 -12.38 3.22
CA GLN A 31 9.08 -12.17 3.87
C GLN A 31 8.99 -12.29 5.39
N GLU A 32 7.85 -11.87 5.95
CA GLU A 32 7.55 -11.96 7.38
C GLU A 32 6.95 -13.33 7.79
N GLY A 33 6.64 -14.21 6.85
CA GLY A 33 6.03 -15.52 7.16
C GLY A 33 4.61 -15.44 7.73
N LEU A 34 3.85 -14.41 7.33
CA LEU A 34 2.48 -14.10 7.79
C LEU A 34 1.40 -14.41 6.73
N ARG A 35 1.71 -15.23 5.72
CA ARG A 35 0.74 -15.63 4.69
C ARG A 35 -0.37 -16.50 5.26
N GLY A 36 -1.61 -16.24 4.86
CA GLY A 36 -2.78 -16.96 5.33
C GLY A 36 -3.16 -16.70 6.79
N THR A 37 -2.53 -15.74 7.47
CA THR A 37 -2.95 -15.28 8.79
C THR A 37 -4.30 -14.56 8.69
N LEU A 38 -5.21 -14.82 9.62
CA LEU A 38 -6.54 -14.18 9.64
C LEU A 38 -6.41 -12.67 9.90
N ASP A 39 -7.25 -11.84 9.26
CA ASP A 39 -7.09 -10.38 9.24
C ASP A 39 -6.88 -9.73 10.62
N VAL A 40 -7.71 -10.06 11.61
CA VAL A 40 -7.60 -9.49 12.97
C VAL A 40 -6.29 -9.92 13.67
N GLU A 41 -5.85 -11.16 13.43
CA GLU A 41 -4.59 -11.67 13.97
C GLU A 41 -3.41 -11.03 13.24
N LEU A 42 -3.50 -10.89 11.91
CA LEU A 42 -2.50 -10.25 11.07
C LEU A 42 -2.24 -8.81 11.53
N ILE A 43 -3.28 -8.02 11.76
CA ILE A 43 -3.16 -6.64 12.25
C ILE A 43 -2.38 -6.58 13.56
N ARG A 44 -2.65 -7.50 14.50
CA ARG A 44 -1.96 -7.56 15.78
C ARG A 44 -0.51 -8.01 15.64
N GLU A 45 -0.25 -9.04 14.83
CA GLU A 45 1.10 -9.55 14.57
C GLU A 45 1.97 -8.50 13.89
N VAL A 46 1.43 -7.79 12.90
CA VAL A 46 2.10 -6.70 12.19
C VAL A 46 2.46 -5.57 13.17
N HIS A 47 1.53 -5.16 14.03
CA HIS A 47 1.82 -4.19 15.09
C HIS A 47 2.90 -4.68 16.08
N GLN A 48 2.78 -5.92 16.59
CA GLN A 48 3.73 -6.49 17.56
C GLN A 48 5.15 -6.59 16.99
N ARG A 49 5.27 -6.80 15.67
CA ARG A 49 6.55 -6.81 14.97
C ARG A 49 7.13 -5.41 14.77
N GLY A 50 6.44 -4.34 15.14
CA GLY A 50 6.90 -2.96 15.06
C GLY A 50 6.74 -2.34 13.67
N PHE A 51 5.70 -2.73 12.93
CA PHE A 51 5.27 -2.03 11.72
C PHE A 51 4.35 -0.86 12.09
N ASP A 52 4.48 0.22 11.34
CA ASP A 52 3.68 1.44 11.52
C ASP A 52 2.40 1.39 10.68
N ALA A 53 2.44 0.73 9.53
CA ALA A 53 1.31 0.69 8.61
C ALA A 53 1.25 -0.59 7.76
N ILE A 54 0.05 -0.91 7.29
CA ILE A 54 -0.22 -1.96 6.30
C ILE A 54 -0.64 -1.36 4.95
N LEU A 55 -0.11 -1.90 3.86
CA LEU A 55 -0.50 -1.63 2.49
C LEU A 55 -1.36 -2.80 2.00
N THR A 56 -2.59 -2.54 1.57
CA THR A 56 -3.55 -3.58 1.20
C THR A 56 -4.53 -3.16 0.10
N GLN A 57 -4.99 -4.13 -0.68
CA GLN A 57 -6.08 -3.95 -1.65
C GLN A 57 -7.47 -4.13 -1.01
N ASP A 58 -7.54 -4.67 0.22
CA ASP A 58 -8.81 -4.98 0.84
C ASP A 58 -9.42 -3.77 1.56
N ARG A 59 -10.36 -3.13 0.86
CA ARG A 59 -11.12 -1.99 1.37
C ARG A 59 -12.27 -2.38 2.30
N ASN A 60 -12.60 -3.67 2.38
CA ASN A 60 -13.68 -4.15 3.24
C ASN A 60 -13.22 -4.35 4.69
N GLN A 61 -11.91 -4.42 4.95
CA GLN A 61 -11.38 -4.53 6.31
C GLN A 61 -11.92 -3.41 7.23
N LEU A 62 -11.97 -2.17 6.72
CA LEU A 62 -12.51 -1.03 7.48
C LEU A 62 -14.04 -1.08 7.66
N ARG A 63 -14.77 -1.92 6.90
CA ARG A 63 -16.21 -2.15 7.07
C ARG A 63 -16.47 -3.23 8.12
N ASN A 64 -15.59 -4.23 8.21
CA ASN A 64 -15.63 -5.19 9.29
C ASN A 64 -15.36 -4.48 10.63
N ARG A 65 -16.24 -4.69 11.61
CA ARG A 65 -16.12 -4.05 12.92
C ARG A 65 -14.89 -4.53 13.67
N ASP A 66 -14.59 -5.81 13.62
CA ASP A 66 -13.54 -6.42 14.44
C ASP A 66 -12.16 -6.04 13.92
N GLU A 67 -11.98 -6.01 12.60
CA GLU A 67 -10.74 -5.56 11.95
C GLU A 67 -10.54 -4.06 12.14
N ARG A 68 -11.58 -3.24 11.93
CA ARG A 68 -11.50 -1.80 12.23
C ARG A 68 -11.13 -1.54 13.68
N GLN A 69 -11.69 -2.31 14.62
CA GLN A 69 -11.34 -2.18 16.03
C GLN A 69 -9.88 -2.60 16.28
N ALA A 70 -9.38 -3.64 15.61
CA ALA A 70 -7.99 -4.05 15.72
C ALA A 70 -7.01 -2.95 15.26
N TYR A 71 -7.31 -2.23 14.17
CA TYR A 71 -6.51 -1.06 13.77
C TYR A 71 -6.50 0.02 14.84
N ILE A 72 -7.67 0.36 15.41
CA ILE A 72 -7.79 1.36 16.47
C ILE A 72 -7.00 0.94 17.72
N ASP A 73 -7.15 -0.32 18.15
CA ASP A 73 -6.52 -0.83 19.38
C ASP A 73 -5.00 -0.91 19.27
N THR A 74 -4.47 -1.12 18.07
CA THR A 74 -3.03 -1.25 17.80
C THR A 74 -2.37 0.07 17.41
N GLY A 75 -3.14 1.08 16.99
CA GLY A 75 -2.58 2.29 16.39
C GLY A 75 -2.03 2.08 14.98
N LEU A 76 -2.16 0.89 14.40
CA LEU A 76 -1.62 0.56 13.08
C LEU A 76 -2.35 1.37 11.99
N HIS A 77 -1.61 2.03 11.11
CA HIS A 77 -2.22 2.77 10.00
C HIS A 77 -2.64 1.84 8.86
N TRP A 78 -3.83 2.08 8.31
CA TRP A 78 -4.32 1.38 7.12
C TRP A 78 -4.02 2.22 5.88
N ILE A 79 -3.35 1.66 4.88
CA ILE A 79 -3.09 2.30 3.59
C ILE A 79 -3.63 1.39 2.51
N GLY A 80 -4.58 1.85 1.71
CA GLY A 80 -5.12 1.01 0.65
C GLY A 80 -5.73 1.75 -0.51
N HIS A 81 -5.86 1.04 -1.62
CA HIS A 81 -6.43 1.55 -2.86
C HIS A 81 -7.53 0.63 -3.40
N ALA A 82 -8.28 1.12 -4.38
CA ALA A 82 -9.12 0.25 -5.19
C ALA A 82 -8.24 -0.52 -6.18
N VAL A 83 -8.58 -1.75 -6.54
CA VAL A 83 -7.88 -2.46 -7.63
C VAL A 83 -7.97 -1.62 -8.92
N PRO A 84 -6.85 -1.26 -9.56
CA PRO A 84 -6.86 -0.57 -10.85
C PRO A 84 -7.66 -1.36 -11.91
N ASP A 85 -8.33 -0.64 -12.82
CA ASP A 85 -8.98 -1.24 -14.00
C ASP A 85 -7.92 -1.60 -15.06
N ALA A 86 -7.04 -2.53 -14.69
CA ALA A 86 -5.89 -2.98 -15.45
C ALA A 86 -5.48 -4.39 -15.01
N SER A 87 -4.65 -5.05 -15.82
CA SER A 87 -4.14 -6.38 -15.53
C SER A 87 -2.65 -6.52 -15.88
N GLY A 88 -2.03 -7.59 -15.38
CA GLY A 88 -0.63 -7.93 -15.66
C GLY A 88 0.34 -6.80 -15.34
N LEU A 89 1.21 -6.47 -16.28
CA LEU A 89 2.23 -5.42 -16.11
C LEU A 89 1.62 -4.04 -15.83
N ILE A 90 0.49 -3.70 -16.47
CA ILE A 90 -0.14 -2.38 -16.30
C ILE A 90 -0.68 -2.23 -14.88
N LEU A 91 -1.24 -3.30 -14.30
CA LEU A 91 -1.68 -3.33 -12.91
C LEU A 91 -0.51 -3.03 -11.97
N ILE A 92 0.60 -3.78 -12.08
CA ILE A 92 1.79 -3.59 -11.22
C ILE A 92 2.34 -2.17 -11.36
N ALA A 93 2.52 -1.69 -12.60
CA ALA A 93 3.07 -0.36 -12.85
C ALA A 93 2.16 0.75 -12.30
N SER A 94 0.84 0.59 -12.43
CA SER A 94 -0.12 1.58 -11.95
C SER A 94 -0.21 1.60 -10.42
N THR A 95 -0.20 0.42 -9.79
CA THR A 95 -0.17 0.29 -8.32
C THR A 95 1.11 0.86 -7.73
N ALA A 96 2.28 0.47 -8.27
CA ALA A 96 3.56 1.02 -7.83
C ALA A 96 3.60 2.55 -7.96
N ALA A 97 3.14 3.08 -9.10
CA ALA A 97 3.10 4.52 -9.32
C ALA A 97 2.09 5.24 -8.40
N ALA A 98 0.96 4.62 -8.05
CA ALA A 98 0.01 5.18 -7.11
C ALA A 98 0.60 5.29 -5.70
N TYR A 99 1.24 4.23 -5.21
CA TYR A 99 1.94 4.27 -3.92
C TYR A 99 3.11 5.26 -3.94
N LEU A 100 3.96 5.25 -4.96
CA LEU A 100 5.06 6.21 -5.11
C LEU A 100 4.57 7.68 -5.17
N ALA A 101 3.40 7.94 -5.73
CA ALA A 101 2.85 9.30 -5.73
C ALA A 101 2.27 9.70 -4.36
N ALA A 102 1.67 8.75 -3.63
CA ALA A 102 0.97 9.03 -2.38
C ALA A 102 1.88 9.03 -1.14
N MET A 103 2.91 8.19 -1.14
CA MET A 103 3.73 7.92 0.04
C MET A 103 4.41 9.13 0.69
N PRO A 104 4.93 10.17 -0.02
CA PRO A 104 5.52 11.31 0.67
C PRO A 104 4.50 12.05 1.53
N HIS A 105 3.25 12.15 1.05
CA HIS A 105 2.16 12.77 1.80
C HIS A 105 1.70 11.90 2.97
N ILE A 106 1.67 10.58 2.79
CA ILE A 106 1.31 9.64 3.85
C ILE A 106 2.34 9.69 4.98
N ILE A 107 3.64 9.66 4.65
CA ILE A 107 4.72 9.75 5.63
C ILE A 107 4.63 11.05 6.42
N GLU A 108 4.52 12.19 5.74
CA GLU A 108 4.40 13.51 6.37
C GLU A 108 3.20 13.58 7.33
N GLU A 109 2.07 12.99 6.95
CA GLU A 109 0.88 12.94 7.81
C GLU A 109 1.10 12.01 9.01
N ILE A 110 1.64 10.80 8.80
CA ILE A 110 1.92 9.84 9.89
C ILE A 110 2.84 10.45 10.95
N GLU A 111 3.82 11.28 10.55
CA GLU A 111 4.72 11.97 11.49
C GLU A 111 4.01 12.98 12.41
N GLN A 112 2.80 13.42 12.05
CA GLN A 112 2.05 14.47 12.75
C GLN A 112 0.88 13.93 13.58
N ILE A 113 0.50 12.66 13.41
CA ILE A 113 -0.64 12.02 14.07
C ILE A 113 -0.19 10.96 15.06
N THR A 114 -0.99 10.72 16.09
CA THR A 114 -0.71 9.68 17.11
C THR A 114 -1.67 8.51 17.07
N ASP A 115 -2.83 8.67 16.42
CA ASP A 115 -3.88 7.65 16.37
C ASP A 115 -3.86 6.90 15.03
N ALA A 116 -4.44 5.70 14.99
CA ALA A 116 -4.62 4.95 13.74
C ALA A 116 -5.42 5.77 12.72
N HIS A 117 -4.95 5.82 11.48
CA HIS A 117 -5.59 6.55 10.38
C HIS A 117 -5.68 5.68 9.12
N ALA A 118 -6.70 5.96 8.31
CA ALA A 118 -6.93 5.30 7.03
C ALA A 118 -6.55 6.22 5.87
N PHE A 119 -5.59 5.79 5.06
CA PHE A 119 -5.11 6.48 3.88
C PHE A 119 -5.64 5.81 2.61
N HIS A 120 -6.54 6.51 1.92
CA HIS A 120 -7.12 6.02 0.67
C HIS A 120 -6.30 6.47 -0.54
N VAL A 121 -5.36 5.62 -0.97
CA VAL A 121 -4.51 5.86 -2.14
C VAL A 121 -5.36 5.90 -3.41
N ARG A 122 -5.12 6.91 -4.25
CA ARG A 122 -5.83 7.11 -5.52
C ARG A 122 -5.06 6.49 -6.67
N ASN A 123 -5.73 5.64 -7.45
CA ASN A 123 -5.16 5.07 -8.66
C ASN A 123 -4.84 6.14 -9.69
N LEU A 124 -3.74 5.95 -10.40
CA LEU A 124 -3.40 6.78 -11.55
C LEU A 124 -4.14 6.29 -12.81
N PRO A 125 -4.63 7.20 -13.67
CA PRO A 125 -5.33 6.82 -14.89
C PRO A 125 -4.50 5.96 -15.85
N VAL A 126 -5.06 4.92 -16.46
CA VAL A 126 -4.29 3.92 -17.25
C VAL A 126 -4.43 4.10 -18.77
N GLN A 127 -5.20 5.09 -19.23
CA GLN A 127 -5.50 5.28 -20.64
C GLN A 127 -4.27 5.79 -21.41
N LEU A 128 -4.09 5.31 -22.66
CA LEU A 128 -2.92 5.61 -23.50
C LEU A 128 -2.61 7.12 -23.57
N GLY A 129 -3.62 7.94 -23.83
CA GLY A 129 -3.47 9.39 -23.99
C GLY A 129 -3.01 10.13 -22.72
N GLN A 130 -3.03 9.48 -21.55
CA GLN A 130 -2.50 10.02 -20.30
C GLN A 130 -1.08 9.54 -20.01
N ARG A 131 -0.59 8.54 -20.76
CA ARG A 131 0.74 7.95 -20.56
C ARG A 131 1.73 8.39 -21.61
N LEU A 132 1.28 8.57 -22.84
CA LEU A 132 2.14 8.99 -23.94
C LEU A 132 1.36 9.66 -25.07
N THR A 133 2.06 10.48 -25.84
CA THR A 133 1.59 11.00 -27.14
C THR A 133 2.36 10.31 -28.24
N VAL A 134 1.66 9.65 -29.17
CA VAL A 134 2.28 9.06 -30.36
C VAL A 134 2.35 10.11 -31.47
N ARG A 135 3.56 10.39 -31.98
CA ARG A 135 3.75 11.22 -33.17
C ARG A 135 4.76 10.55 -34.10
N LEU A 136 4.45 10.59 -35.40
CA LEU A 136 5.43 10.24 -36.42
C LEU A 136 6.52 11.33 -36.41
N LEU A 137 7.78 10.93 -36.23
CA LEU A 137 8.91 11.83 -36.46
C LEU A 137 8.98 12.12 -37.96
N LYS A 138 8.91 13.40 -38.33
CA LYS A 138 9.13 13.84 -39.71
C LYS A 138 10.64 13.86 -39.96
N ALA A 139 11.05 13.36 -41.14
CA ALA A 139 12.42 13.49 -41.65
C ALA A 139 12.75 14.96 -41.94
#